data_AF-A0A9P9SRE5-F1
#
_entry.id   AF-A0A9P9SRE5-F1
#
_cell.length_a   1.000
_cell.length_b   1.000
_cell.length_c   1.000
_cell.angle_alpha   90.00
_cell.angle_beta   90.00
_cell.angle_gamma   90.00
#
_symmetry.space_group_name_H-M   'P 1'
#
loop_
_entity.id
_entity.type
_entity.pdbx_description
1 polymer ?
#
loop_
_entity_poly.entity_id
_entity_poly.type
_entity_poly.pdbx_seq_one_letter_code
_entity_poly.pdbx_strand_id
1 'polypeptide(L)'
;MSLARLGGALSRAKCSPRPQWHAARALSSSSIRTAKADNELNSVSKSITQPKSQGASQAMLYATGMSEEDMNKAQVGISSVWYSGNPCNMHLMDLNHKVKEGVQRAGLLGMQFNTIGVSDGISMGTKGMRYSLQSREIIADSIETVMGGQWYDANISIPGCDKNMPGVIMAMGRVNRPSLMVYGGTIQPGCAKTLNNESIDIVSAFQAYGQFITGEITEDQRFDIIRHACNGQGACGGMYTANTMATAIETMGMSLPGSSSNPANSQAKMLECLAAGGAIKNLLKEDIRPSDILTRQAFENAMVVISITGGSTNAVLHLIAIADSVGLKLTIDDFQAVSDRIPLLADLKPSGKYVMADIHDIGGTPSLLKFLLKEGLLDGSQLTVTGKTLKENLENVRDFPSDQKIIRPLSEPLKTTGHLQILRGSLAPGGCVGKITGKEGTIFTGKAKCYDAEDAFISALERGEIKKGEKTVVVIRYEGPKGGPGMPEMLKPSSAIMGAGLGKDVALITDGRFSGGSHGFLIGHIVPEAQEGGPIGLVQDGDEITIDSEANELNIGVSEQELAERRKSWSAPPLKYSKGTLFKYARFVKNASEGCVTDSA
;
A
#
# COMPACT_ATOMS: atom_id res chain seq x y z
N MET A 1 -0.22 82.54 -5.17
CA MET A 1 0.50 82.46 -3.87
C MET A 1 -0.51 81.98 -2.84
N SER A 2 -0.38 80.93 -2.05
CA SER A 2 0.71 79.99 -1.73
C SER A 2 0.06 78.79 -0.99
N LEU A 3 0.48 77.56 -1.34
CA LEU A 3 0.82 76.38 -0.48
C LEU A 3 0.16 76.23 0.92
N ALA A 4 -0.14 75.04 1.48
CA ALA A 4 0.04 73.62 1.14
C ALA A 4 -0.61 72.72 2.22
N ARG A 5 -0.94 71.46 1.83
CA ARG A 5 -0.69 70.13 2.48
C ARG A 5 -0.90 69.94 4.00
N LEU A 6 -1.39 68.85 4.61
CA LEU A 6 -1.57 67.40 4.34
C LEU A 6 -2.74 66.93 5.25
N GLY A 7 -3.60 65.96 4.88
CA GLY A 7 -3.36 64.51 4.98
C GLY A 7 -4.01 63.90 6.24
N GLY A 8 -5.16 63.23 6.10
CA GLY A 8 -5.88 62.54 7.17
C GLY A 8 -6.71 61.36 6.64
N ALA A 9 -6.50 60.19 7.24
CA ALA A 9 -6.80 58.85 6.73
C ALA A 9 -8.29 58.46 6.74
N LEU A 10 -8.68 57.65 5.73
CA LEU A 10 -9.93 56.89 5.68
C LEU A 10 -9.71 55.49 6.29
N SER A 11 -10.57 55.15 7.25
CA SER A 11 -10.65 53.87 7.96
C SER A 11 -11.11 52.72 7.06
N ARG A 12 -10.37 51.60 7.07
CA ARG A 12 -10.84 50.30 6.56
C ARG A 12 -11.47 49.46 7.67
N ALA A 13 -12.53 48.75 7.30
CA ALA A 13 -13.36 47.91 8.14
C ALA A 13 -12.62 46.68 8.71
N LYS A 14 -13.05 46.27 9.90
CA LYS A 14 -12.52 45.16 10.71
C LYS A 14 -12.89 43.80 10.07
N CYS A 15 -11.88 43.01 9.72
CA CYS A 15 -12.01 41.56 9.57
C CYS A 15 -11.67 40.87 10.89
N SER A 16 -12.51 39.90 11.26
CA SER A 16 -12.37 39.00 12.42
C SER A 16 -11.04 38.19 12.39
N PRO A 17 -10.36 37.97 13.52
CA PRO A 17 -9.18 37.13 13.56
C PRO A 17 -9.57 35.64 13.62
N ARG A 18 -8.98 34.84 12.73
CA ARG A 18 -8.98 33.37 12.79
C ARG A 18 -8.37 32.90 14.13
N PRO A 19 -8.86 31.81 14.75
CA PRO A 19 -8.26 31.28 15.96
C PRO A 19 -6.88 30.70 15.63
N GLN A 20 -5.83 31.33 16.15
CA GLN A 20 -4.50 30.77 16.20
C GLN A 20 -4.53 29.58 17.16
N TRP A 21 -4.42 28.38 16.60
CA TRP A 21 -4.10 27.19 17.38
C TRP A 21 -2.73 27.41 18.01
N HIS A 22 -2.72 27.57 19.34
CA HIS A 22 -1.49 27.56 20.12
C HIS A 22 -0.81 26.19 19.92
N ALA A 23 0.30 26.19 19.19
CA ALA A 23 1.20 25.05 19.12
C ALA A 23 1.77 24.80 20.51
N ALA A 24 1.17 23.87 21.25
CA ALA A 24 1.85 23.24 22.36
C ALA A 24 3.03 22.46 21.76
N ARG A 25 4.23 23.03 21.84
CA ARG A 25 5.48 22.31 21.60
C ARG A 25 5.53 21.18 22.62
N ALA A 26 5.11 19.99 22.23
CA ALA A 26 5.57 18.78 22.88
C ALA A 26 7.08 18.77 22.70
N LEU A 27 7.81 19.04 23.78
CA LEU A 27 9.24 18.84 23.84
C LEU A 27 9.46 17.34 23.58
N SER A 28 9.88 17.00 22.35
CA SER A 28 10.44 15.69 22.03
C SER A 28 11.61 15.49 22.97
N SER A 29 11.43 14.63 23.98
CA SER A 29 12.53 14.13 24.79
C SER A 29 13.27 13.07 24.00
N SER A 30 13.85 13.44 22.86
CA SER A 30 14.91 12.62 22.27
C SER A 30 16.11 12.77 23.20
N SER A 31 16.35 11.75 24.02
CA SER A 31 17.63 11.56 24.68
C SER A 31 18.74 11.83 23.67
N ILE A 32 19.75 12.61 24.05
CA ILE A 32 20.95 12.85 23.23
C ILE A 32 21.48 11.48 22.81
N ARG A 33 21.37 11.15 21.53
CA ARG A 33 21.87 9.89 20.98
C ARG A 33 23.38 9.98 20.94
N THR A 34 24.05 9.22 21.80
CA THR A 34 25.49 9.06 21.73
C THR A 34 25.79 7.99 20.68
N ALA A 35 26.44 8.40 19.59
CA ALA A 35 26.85 7.47 18.54
C ALA A 35 27.72 6.35 19.12
N LYS A 36 27.34 5.10 18.86
CA LYS A 36 28.06 3.90 19.30
C LYS A 36 29.37 3.74 18.52
N ALA A 37 30.42 3.30 19.20
CA ALA A 37 31.66 2.90 18.56
C ALA A 37 31.46 1.60 17.74
N ASP A 38 32.30 1.36 16.73
CA ASP A 38 32.17 0.21 15.82
C ASP A 38 32.20 -1.15 16.57
N ASN A 39 32.90 -1.23 17.69
CA ASN A 39 33.00 -2.42 18.55
C ASN A 39 31.79 -2.64 19.48
N GLU A 40 30.82 -1.73 19.49
CA GLU A 40 29.61 -1.80 20.33
C GLU A 40 28.33 -2.02 19.49
N LEU A 41 28.46 -2.15 18.17
CA LEU A 41 27.31 -2.27 17.27
C LEU A 41 26.57 -3.61 17.42
N ASN A 42 27.22 -4.65 17.95
CA ASN A 42 26.65 -5.99 18.16
C ASN A 42 25.82 -6.09 19.45
N SER A 43 25.07 -5.05 19.78
CA SER A 43 24.36 -4.92 21.07
C SER A 43 23.38 -6.05 21.40
N VAL A 44 22.85 -6.73 20.38
CA VAL A 44 21.93 -7.86 20.49
C VAL A 44 22.68 -9.18 20.29
N SER A 45 23.41 -9.33 19.18
CA SER A 45 24.07 -10.59 18.82
C SER A 45 25.18 -10.98 19.78
N LYS A 46 25.78 -10.02 20.51
CA LYS A 46 26.70 -10.32 21.61
C LYS A 46 26.14 -11.29 22.64
N SER A 47 24.81 -11.37 22.77
CA SER A 47 24.13 -12.30 23.68
C SER A 47 24.39 -13.76 23.34
N ILE A 48 24.70 -14.08 22.07
CA ILE A 48 25.02 -15.44 21.60
C ILE A 48 26.48 -15.58 21.16
N THR A 49 27.21 -14.49 20.91
CA THR A 49 28.61 -14.55 20.48
C THR A 49 29.63 -14.40 21.61
N GLN A 50 29.30 -13.75 22.73
CA GLN A 50 30.30 -13.39 23.76
C GLN A 50 30.28 -14.26 25.03
N PRO A 51 29.13 -14.61 25.65
CA PRO A 51 29.12 -15.34 26.91
C PRO A 51 29.71 -16.76 26.76
N LYS A 52 30.55 -17.18 27.70
CA LYS A 52 31.07 -18.56 27.75
C LYS A 52 29.95 -19.61 27.85
N SER A 53 28.82 -19.26 28.47
CA SER A 53 27.63 -20.13 28.54
C SER A 53 26.97 -20.36 27.18
N GLN A 54 27.32 -19.57 26.16
CA GLN A 54 26.80 -19.67 24.79
C GLN A 54 27.75 -20.41 23.84
N GLY A 55 28.61 -21.29 24.38
CA GLY A 55 29.53 -22.10 23.58
C GLY A 55 28.83 -22.95 22.50
N ALA A 56 27.61 -23.42 22.75
CA ALA A 56 26.83 -24.14 21.74
C ALA A 56 26.44 -23.23 20.55
N SER A 57 25.99 -22.00 20.84
CA SER A 57 25.66 -20.99 19.83
C SER A 57 26.90 -20.62 19.01
N GLN A 58 28.03 -20.36 19.68
CA GLN A 58 29.31 -20.08 19.04
C GLN A 58 29.76 -21.23 18.12
N ALA A 59 29.66 -22.48 18.56
CA ALA A 59 30.01 -23.65 17.75
C ALA A 59 29.18 -23.74 16.46
N MET A 60 27.87 -23.49 16.55
CA MET A 60 26.98 -23.43 15.39
C MET A 60 27.36 -22.29 14.44
N LEU A 61 27.70 -21.11 14.98
CA LEU A 61 28.12 -19.95 14.19
C LEU A 61 29.47 -20.20 13.49
N TYR A 62 30.45 -20.81 14.14
CA TYR A 62 31.70 -21.24 13.50
C TYR A 62 31.44 -22.19 12.32
N ALA A 63 30.48 -23.11 12.45
CA ALA A 63 30.12 -24.02 11.36
C ALA A 63 29.50 -23.30 10.15
N THR A 64 28.98 -22.08 10.30
CA THR A 64 28.54 -21.24 9.17
C THR A 64 29.68 -20.56 8.42
N GLY A 65 30.93 -20.69 8.91
CA GLY A 65 32.12 -20.07 8.35
C GLY A 65 32.53 -18.76 9.01
N MET A 66 31.92 -18.38 10.14
CA MET A 66 32.36 -17.22 10.93
C MET A 66 33.73 -17.46 11.55
N SER A 67 34.56 -16.41 11.58
CA SER A 67 35.82 -16.39 12.34
C SER A 67 35.62 -15.84 13.76
N GLU A 68 36.66 -15.92 14.60
CA GLU A 68 36.65 -15.28 15.92
C GLU A 68 36.50 -13.75 15.82
N GLU A 69 37.07 -13.12 14.78
CA GLU A 69 36.89 -11.69 14.53
C GLU A 69 35.42 -11.35 14.24
N ASP A 70 34.73 -12.20 13.47
CA ASP A 70 33.34 -11.98 13.07
C ASP A 70 32.36 -12.04 14.26
N MET A 71 32.71 -12.76 15.33
CA MET A 71 31.91 -12.81 16.57
C MET A 71 31.73 -11.42 17.22
N ASN A 72 32.60 -10.47 16.90
CA ASN A 72 32.57 -9.09 17.40
C ASN A 72 31.83 -8.12 16.47
N LYS A 73 31.44 -8.55 15.26
CA LYS A 73 30.72 -7.72 14.29
C LYS A 73 29.22 -7.78 14.54
N ALA A 74 28.51 -6.70 14.25
CA ALA A 74 27.05 -6.72 14.28
C ALA A 74 26.51 -7.59 13.13
N GLN A 75 25.49 -8.38 13.44
CA GLN A 75 24.83 -9.29 12.52
C GLN A 75 23.58 -8.62 11.93
N VAL A 76 23.54 -8.48 10.61
CA VAL A 76 22.42 -7.89 9.87
C VAL A 76 21.63 -9.01 9.22
N GLY A 77 20.40 -9.22 9.66
CA GLY A 77 19.44 -10.07 8.97
C GLY A 77 19.10 -9.49 7.60
N ILE A 78 19.25 -10.26 6.53
CA ILE A 78 18.88 -9.83 5.17
C ILE A 78 17.72 -10.69 4.70
N SER A 79 16.51 -10.18 4.91
CA SER A 79 15.26 -10.92 4.72
C SER A 79 14.66 -10.66 3.33
N SER A 80 14.97 -11.50 2.35
CA SER A 80 14.31 -11.41 1.04
C SER A 80 12.95 -12.09 1.05
N VAL A 81 12.12 -11.71 0.08
CA VAL A 81 10.84 -12.39 -0.23
C VAL A 81 10.94 -13.06 -1.60
N TRP A 82 12.04 -13.77 -1.85
CA TRP A 82 12.35 -14.38 -3.15
C TRP A 82 11.58 -15.68 -3.35
N TYR A 83 11.11 -15.89 -4.58
CA TYR A 83 10.70 -17.18 -5.13
C TYR A 83 10.61 -17.06 -6.66
N SER A 84 10.84 -18.14 -7.39
CA SER A 84 10.97 -18.11 -8.86
C SER A 84 9.64 -17.96 -9.62
N GLY A 85 8.52 -18.32 -9.00
CA GLY A 85 7.20 -18.38 -9.65
C GLY A 85 6.47 -17.05 -9.85
N ASN A 86 7.13 -15.90 -9.62
CA ASN A 86 6.51 -14.58 -9.80
C ASN A 86 7.53 -13.56 -10.32
N PRO A 87 7.23 -12.79 -11.39
CA PRO A 87 8.12 -11.75 -11.90
C PRO A 87 8.47 -10.69 -10.84
N CYS A 88 7.57 -10.42 -9.89
CA CYS A 88 7.81 -9.45 -8.83
C CYS A 88 8.93 -9.87 -7.87
N ASN A 89 9.23 -11.18 -7.77
CA ASN A 89 10.09 -11.74 -6.72
C ASN A 89 11.29 -12.54 -7.26
N MET A 90 11.27 -12.97 -8.52
CA MET A 90 12.27 -13.92 -9.05
C MET A 90 13.71 -13.40 -9.01
N HIS A 91 13.90 -12.07 -9.06
CA HIS A 91 15.21 -11.39 -9.04
C HIS A 91 15.70 -11.02 -7.64
N LEU A 92 14.88 -11.18 -6.60
CA LEU A 92 15.21 -10.68 -5.26
C LEU A 92 16.38 -11.43 -4.61
N MET A 93 16.71 -12.64 -5.07
CA MET A 93 17.91 -13.35 -4.61
C MET A 93 19.19 -12.66 -5.10
N ASP A 94 19.21 -12.19 -6.35
CA ASP A 94 20.35 -11.44 -6.89
C ASP A 94 20.54 -10.12 -6.15
N LEU A 95 19.43 -9.43 -5.84
CA LEU A 95 19.44 -8.23 -4.99
C LEU A 95 19.92 -8.57 -3.57
N ASN A 96 19.51 -9.71 -3.01
CA ASN A 96 19.95 -10.16 -1.69
C ASN A 96 21.48 -10.35 -1.64
N HIS A 97 22.08 -10.97 -2.66
CA HIS A 97 23.53 -11.08 -2.76
C HIS A 97 24.23 -9.71 -2.81
N LYS A 98 23.64 -8.72 -3.49
CA LYS A 98 24.20 -7.36 -3.55
C LYS A 98 24.06 -6.60 -2.24
N VAL A 99 22.95 -6.78 -1.53
CA VAL A 99 22.79 -6.22 -0.17
C VAL A 99 23.81 -6.82 0.76
N LYS A 100 24.03 -8.14 0.73
CA LYS A 100 25.08 -8.79 1.54
C LYS A 100 26.46 -8.24 1.23
N GLU A 101 26.79 -8.06 -0.04
CA GLU A 101 28.04 -7.44 -0.47
C GLU A 101 28.19 -6.02 0.12
N GLY A 102 27.14 -5.20 0.07
CA GLY A 102 27.13 -3.87 0.71
C GLY A 102 27.34 -3.92 2.22
N VAL A 103 26.66 -4.82 2.92
CA VAL A 103 26.77 -5.03 4.38
C VAL A 103 28.20 -5.44 4.77
N GLN A 104 28.80 -6.37 4.03
CA GLN A 104 30.17 -6.82 4.27
C GLN A 104 31.20 -5.70 4.02
N ARG A 105 31.03 -4.90 2.97
CA ARG A 105 31.87 -3.72 2.70
C ARG A 105 31.79 -2.67 3.81
N ALA A 106 30.68 -2.61 4.54
CA ALA A 106 30.53 -1.73 5.70
C ALA A 106 31.22 -2.28 6.97
N GLY A 107 31.78 -3.49 6.94
CA GLY A 107 32.41 -4.15 8.09
C GLY A 107 31.40 -4.83 9.03
N LEU A 108 30.22 -5.18 8.53
CA LEU A 108 29.16 -5.89 9.24
C LEU A 108 29.02 -7.31 8.69
N LEU A 109 28.29 -8.19 9.40
CA LEU A 109 28.03 -9.55 8.95
C LEU A 109 26.62 -9.68 8.36
N GLY A 110 26.51 -10.07 7.09
CA GLY A 110 25.23 -10.27 6.41
C GLY A 110 24.69 -11.69 6.56
N MET A 111 23.59 -11.83 7.32
CA MET A 111 22.90 -13.08 7.61
C MET A 111 21.66 -13.21 6.73
N GLN A 112 21.82 -13.80 5.55
CA GLN A 112 20.74 -13.92 4.57
C GLN A 112 19.71 -14.97 5.02
N PHE A 113 18.44 -14.61 4.92
CA PHE A 113 17.34 -15.56 5.03
C PHE A 113 16.19 -15.11 4.14
N ASN A 114 15.18 -15.97 3.98
CA ASN A 114 14.07 -15.72 3.08
C ASN A 114 12.74 -16.04 3.77
N THR A 115 11.70 -15.28 3.45
CA THR A 115 10.31 -15.58 3.82
C THR A 115 9.45 -15.82 2.58
N ILE A 116 8.23 -16.30 2.79
CA ILE A 116 7.28 -16.61 1.71
C ILE A 116 6.68 -15.36 1.08
N GLY A 117 6.10 -15.51 -0.10
CA GLY A 117 5.25 -14.51 -0.73
C GLY A 117 4.19 -15.18 -1.61
N VAL A 118 3.19 -14.40 -2.02
CA VAL A 118 2.14 -14.85 -2.96
C VAL A 118 2.05 -13.83 -4.09
N SER A 119 1.84 -14.31 -5.32
CA SER A 119 1.59 -13.42 -6.46
C SER A 119 0.12 -13.06 -6.51
N ASP A 120 -0.22 -11.81 -6.19
CA ASP A 120 -1.57 -11.28 -6.40
C ASP A 120 -1.99 -11.40 -7.87
N GLY A 121 -1.09 -11.10 -8.81
CA GLY A 121 -1.36 -11.20 -10.24
C GLY A 121 -1.77 -12.60 -10.70
N ILE A 122 -1.08 -13.65 -10.25
CA ILE A 122 -1.38 -15.04 -10.62
C ILE A 122 -2.62 -15.58 -9.89
N SER A 123 -2.80 -15.20 -8.62
CA SER A 123 -3.88 -15.74 -7.78
C SER A 123 -5.25 -15.09 -8.04
N MET A 124 -5.26 -13.94 -8.71
CA MET A 124 -6.46 -13.15 -9.04
C MET A 124 -7.54 -13.98 -9.73
N GLY A 125 -8.81 -13.82 -9.31
CA GLY A 125 -9.95 -14.54 -9.88
C GLY A 125 -9.96 -16.05 -9.59
N THR A 126 -9.22 -16.50 -8.58
CA THR A 126 -9.20 -17.88 -8.10
C THR A 126 -9.30 -17.94 -6.58
N LYS A 127 -9.60 -19.12 -6.02
CA LYS A 127 -9.55 -19.37 -4.57
C LYS A 127 -8.16 -19.13 -3.95
N GLY A 128 -7.10 -19.08 -4.76
CA GLY A 128 -5.75 -18.73 -4.31
C GLY A 128 -5.66 -17.31 -3.72
N MET A 129 -6.51 -16.38 -4.17
CA MET A 129 -6.51 -14.99 -3.70
C MET A 129 -6.81 -14.85 -2.20
N ARG A 130 -7.47 -15.85 -1.60
CA ARG A 130 -7.69 -15.92 -0.14
C ARG A 130 -6.39 -16.00 0.67
N TYR A 131 -5.31 -16.47 0.05
CA TYR A 131 -3.99 -16.55 0.68
C TYR A 131 -3.16 -15.28 0.48
N SER A 132 -3.66 -14.27 -0.26
CA SER A 132 -2.94 -13.02 -0.50
C SER A 132 -2.80 -12.17 0.76
N LEU A 133 -3.87 -11.57 1.29
CA LEU A 133 -3.76 -10.58 2.38
C LEU A 133 -3.08 -11.16 3.62
N GLN A 134 -3.48 -12.36 4.04
CA GLN A 134 -2.89 -13.06 5.19
C GLN A 134 -1.39 -13.38 5.03
N SER A 135 -0.86 -13.37 3.79
CA SER A 135 0.60 -13.51 3.61
C SER A 135 1.36 -12.33 4.20
N ARG A 136 0.73 -11.14 4.33
CA ARG A 136 1.26 -10.00 5.07
C ARG A 136 1.62 -10.39 6.51
N GLU A 137 0.68 -11.06 7.20
CA GLU A 137 0.86 -11.51 8.58
C GLU A 137 1.96 -12.57 8.67
N ILE A 138 1.92 -13.58 7.79
CA ILE A 138 2.96 -14.62 7.78
C ILE A 138 4.35 -14.02 7.55
N ILE A 139 4.47 -13.05 6.63
CA ILE A 139 5.74 -12.35 6.37
C ILE A 139 6.20 -11.63 7.64
N ALA A 140 5.29 -10.91 8.30
CA ALA A 140 5.59 -10.20 9.53
C ALA A 140 6.09 -11.16 10.63
N ASP A 141 5.31 -12.21 10.91
CA ASP A 141 5.62 -13.23 11.92
C ASP A 141 6.92 -13.99 11.60
N SER A 142 7.19 -14.26 10.32
CA SER A 142 8.39 -14.99 9.90
C SER A 142 9.66 -14.19 10.15
N ILE A 143 9.65 -12.89 9.80
CA ILE A 143 10.80 -12.02 10.01
C ILE A 143 10.98 -11.76 11.51
N GLU A 144 9.90 -11.49 12.23
CA GLU A 144 9.92 -11.35 13.69
C GLU A 144 10.53 -12.60 14.37
N THR A 145 10.11 -13.80 13.94
CA THR A 145 10.62 -15.07 14.46
C THR A 145 12.13 -15.21 14.23
N VAL A 146 12.63 -14.94 13.01
CA VAL A 146 14.06 -15.08 12.71
C VAL A 146 14.87 -14.02 13.44
N MET A 147 14.43 -12.76 13.44
CA MET A 147 15.12 -11.68 14.13
C MET A 147 15.18 -11.93 15.65
N GLY A 148 14.06 -12.37 16.24
CA GLY A 148 13.97 -12.72 17.66
C GLY A 148 14.82 -13.94 18.02
N GLY A 149 14.70 -15.03 17.25
CA GLY A 149 15.38 -16.30 17.51
C GLY A 149 16.89 -16.27 17.25
N GLN A 150 17.34 -15.52 16.25
CA GLN A 150 18.75 -15.49 15.84
C GLN A 150 19.54 -14.31 16.41
N TRP A 151 18.92 -13.44 17.21
CA TRP A 151 19.58 -12.30 17.88
C TRP A 151 20.27 -11.31 16.92
N TYR A 152 19.79 -11.17 15.68
CA TYR A 152 20.36 -10.21 14.73
C TYR A 152 20.18 -8.76 15.20
N ASP A 153 21.21 -7.93 15.04
CA ASP A 153 21.25 -6.55 15.54
C ASP A 153 20.42 -5.59 14.70
N ALA A 154 20.29 -5.87 13.40
CA ALA A 154 19.60 -5.03 12.44
C ALA A 154 18.98 -5.86 11.30
N ASN A 155 18.08 -5.26 10.53
CA ASN A 155 17.40 -5.93 9.43
C ASN A 155 17.37 -5.09 8.13
N ILE A 156 17.69 -5.71 7.00
CA ILE A 156 17.40 -5.17 5.68
C ILE A 156 16.42 -6.13 5.00
N SER A 157 15.21 -5.66 4.72
CA SER A 157 14.22 -6.45 4.00
C SER A 157 14.15 -6.09 2.52
N ILE A 158 13.96 -7.11 1.69
CA ILE A 158 13.90 -6.97 0.23
C ILE A 158 12.56 -7.53 -0.29
N PRO A 159 11.45 -6.78 -0.12
CA PRO A 159 10.14 -7.15 -0.65
C PRO A 159 9.97 -6.73 -2.11
N GLY A 160 9.15 -7.45 -2.88
CA GLY A 160 8.93 -7.15 -4.30
C GLY A 160 7.46 -7.11 -4.76
N CYS A 161 6.53 -7.70 -4.01
CA CYS A 161 5.12 -7.79 -4.41
C CYS A 161 4.19 -7.20 -3.33
N ASP A 162 2.97 -6.84 -3.73
CA ASP A 162 1.92 -6.15 -2.96
C ASP A 162 1.99 -6.30 -1.43
N LYS A 163 1.74 -7.51 -0.90
CA LYS A 163 1.62 -7.75 0.55
C LYS A 163 2.98 -7.87 1.26
N ASN A 164 4.07 -7.96 0.51
CA ASN A 164 5.41 -8.10 1.06
C ASN A 164 5.84 -6.83 1.78
N MET A 165 5.70 -5.67 1.13
CA MET A 165 6.11 -4.37 1.67
C MET A 165 5.49 -4.08 3.05
N PRO A 166 4.16 -4.15 3.25
CA PRO A 166 3.61 -3.93 4.58
C PRO A 166 4.02 -5.01 5.58
N GLY A 167 4.13 -6.28 5.18
CA GLY A 167 4.55 -7.36 6.08
C GLY A 167 5.95 -7.16 6.65
N VAL A 168 6.91 -6.72 5.81
CA VAL A 168 8.27 -6.46 6.29
C VAL A 168 8.34 -5.24 7.20
N ILE A 169 7.56 -4.18 6.93
CA ILE A 169 7.53 -3.00 7.81
C ILE A 169 6.85 -3.30 9.14
N MET A 170 5.78 -4.10 9.15
CA MET A 170 5.16 -4.58 10.38
C MET A 170 6.16 -5.35 11.25
N ALA A 171 6.95 -6.26 10.66
CA ALA A 171 8.01 -6.95 11.40
C ALA A 171 9.06 -5.99 11.97
N MET A 172 9.49 -5.00 11.20
CA MET A 172 10.44 -3.97 11.66
C MET A 172 9.86 -3.19 12.84
N GLY A 173 8.58 -2.80 12.78
CA GLY A 173 7.89 -2.12 13.87
C GLY A 173 7.84 -2.94 15.16
N ARG A 174 7.40 -4.21 15.05
CA ARG A 174 7.30 -5.15 16.19
C ARG A 174 8.66 -5.44 16.84
N VAL A 175 9.69 -5.72 16.04
CA VAL A 175 11.04 -6.04 16.53
C VAL A 175 11.79 -4.80 17.03
N ASN A 176 11.50 -3.65 16.42
CA ASN A 176 12.06 -2.33 16.71
C ASN A 176 13.59 -2.28 16.85
N ARG A 177 14.30 -2.93 15.93
CA ARG A 177 15.76 -2.85 15.77
C ARG A 177 16.10 -2.02 14.52
N PRO A 178 17.30 -1.38 14.43
CA PRO A 178 17.71 -0.64 13.24
C PRO A 178 17.39 -1.40 11.96
N SER A 179 16.57 -0.81 11.10
CA SER A 179 16.03 -1.50 9.92
C SER A 179 15.78 -0.56 8.76
N LEU A 180 15.88 -1.08 7.53
CA LEU A 180 15.44 -0.39 6.32
C LEU A 180 14.87 -1.37 5.29
N MET A 181 14.01 -0.88 4.41
CA MET A 181 13.44 -1.63 3.29
C MET A 181 14.11 -1.24 1.97
N VAL A 182 14.48 -2.23 1.18
CA VAL A 182 14.91 -2.10 -0.22
C VAL A 182 13.81 -2.67 -1.12
N TYR A 183 13.03 -1.83 -1.77
CA TYR A 183 11.99 -2.30 -2.69
C TYR A 183 12.61 -3.04 -3.89
N GLY A 184 12.02 -4.15 -4.32
CA GLY A 184 12.48 -4.92 -5.49
C GLY A 184 12.44 -4.16 -6.81
N GLY A 185 11.61 -3.12 -6.92
CA GLY A 185 11.47 -2.28 -8.10
C GLY A 185 10.30 -2.68 -9.01
N THR A 186 9.85 -1.71 -9.79
CA THR A 186 8.75 -1.88 -10.76
C THR A 186 9.23 -2.64 -12.01
N ILE A 187 8.32 -3.39 -12.64
CA ILE A 187 8.51 -3.95 -13.99
C ILE A 187 8.45 -2.82 -15.02
N GLN A 188 9.12 -3.03 -16.16
CA GLN A 188 8.95 -2.19 -17.34
C GLN A 188 7.61 -2.51 -18.04
N PRO A 189 6.97 -1.54 -18.69
CA PRO A 189 5.78 -1.82 -19.48
C PRO A 189 6.13 -2.70 -20.69
N GLY A 190 5.19 -3.57 -21.08
CA GLY A 190 5.24 -4.37 -22.29
C GLY A 190 4.73 -3.63 -23.52
N CYS A 191 4.80 -4.28 -24.69
CA CYS A 191 4.23 -3.74 -25.94
C CYS A 191 3.49 -4.83 -26.72
N ALA A 192 2.27 -4.53 -27.20
CA ALA A 192 1.50 -5.41 -28.08
C ALA A 192 1.69 -5.04 -29.55
N LYS A 193 2.22 -5.96 -30.35
CA LYS A 193 2.40 -5.78 -31.81
C LYS A 193 1.07 -5.64 -32.52
N THR A 194 0.06 -6.40 -32.11
CA THR A 194 -1.28 -6.38 -32.73
C THR A 194 -2.07 -5.11 -32.42
N LEU A 195 -1.58 -4.27 -31.52
CA LEU A 195 -2.16 -2.98 -31.14
C LEU A 195 -1.20 -1.82 -31.49
N ASN A 196 -0.56 -1.87 -32.68
CA ASN A 196 0.36 -0.82 -33.15
C ASN A 196 1.52 -0.52 -32.17
N ASN A 197 2.03 -1.54 -31.49
CA ASN A 197 3.06 -1.42 -30.44
C ASN A 197 2.62 -0.55 -29.24
N GLU A 198 1.33 -0.51 -28.95
CA GLU A 198 0.81 0.15 -27.75
C GLU A 198 1.40 -0.46 -26.48
N SER A 199 1.67 0.42 -25.50
CA SER A 199 2.18 0.04 -24.19
C SER A 199 1.10 -0.69 -23.38
N ILE A 200 1.43 -1.91 -22.95
CA ILE A 200 0.52 -2.79 -22.21
C ILE A 200 1.14 -3.21 -20.88
N ASP A 201 0.27 -3.58 -19.94
CA ASP A 201 0.66 -4.09 -18.62
C ASP A 201 -0.27 -5.23 -18.18
N ILE A 202 -0.12 -5.66 -16.93
CA ILE A 202 -0.95 -6.74 -16.37
C ILE A 202 -2.44 -6.42 -16.39
N VAL A 203 -2.84 -5.15 -16.27
CA VAL A 203 -4.26 -4.75 -16.36
C VAL A 203 -4.77 -4.90 -17.79
N SER A 204 -3.94 -4.61 -18.80
CA SER A 204 -4.27 -4.93 -20.20
C SER A 204 -4.59 -6.42 -20.37
N ALA A 205 -3.82 -7.32 -19.75
CA ALA A 205 -4.10 -8.75 -19.80
C ALA A 205 -5.42 -9.14 -19.11
N PHE A 206 -5.77 -8.49 -18.00
CA PHE A 206 -7.07 -8.72 -17.34
C PHE A 206 -8.25 -8.19 -18.16
N GLN A 207 -8.11 -7.03 -18.79
CA GLN A 207 -9.17 -6.42 -19.61
C GLN A 207 -9.38 -7.17 -20.93
N ALA A 208 -8.32 -7.76 -21.49
CA ALA A 208 -8.37 -8.50 -22.75
C ALA A 208 -9.41 -9.63 -22.75
N TYR A 209 -9.68 -10.26 -21.60
CA TYR A 209 -10.75 -11.26 -21.52
C TYR A 209 -12.15 -10.64 -21.70
N GLY A 210 -12.42 -9.52 -21.03
CA GLY A 210 -13.69 -8.80 -21.17
C GLY A 210 -13.91 -8.32 -22.61
N GLN A 211 -12.87 -7.77 -23.24
CA GLN A 211 -12.90 -7.33 -24.64
C GLN A 211 -13.09 -8.49 -25.63
N PHE A 212 -12.54 -9.67 -25.32
CA PHE A 212 -12.69 -10.85 -26.16
C PHE A 212 -14.13 -11.38 -26.14
N ILE A 213 -14.75 -11.49 -24.97
CA ILE A 213 -16.12 -12.02 -24.85
C ILE A 213 -17.18 -11.07 -25.43
N THR A 214 -16.89 -9.78 -25.51
CA THR A 214 -17.74 -8.79 -26.20
C THR A 214 -17.46 -8.69 -27.70
N GLY A 215 -16.42 -9.37 -28.21
CA GLY A 215 -16.02 -9.32 -29.62
C GLY A 215 -15.27 -8.05 -30.02
N GLU A 216 -14.79 -7.23 -29.08
CA GLU A 216 -13.98 -6.04 -29.36
C GLU A 216 -12.56 -6.38 -29.84
N ILE A 217 -12.00 -7.50 -29.37
CA ILE A 217 -10.68 -7.99 -29.82
C ILE A 217 -10.75 -9.46 -30.27
N THR A 218 -9.86 -9.84 -31.18
CA THR A 218 -9.69 -11.22 -31.66
C THR A 218 -8.86 -12.06 -30.69
N GLU A 219 -8.91 -13.39 -30.84
CA GLU A 219 -8.04 -14.30 -30.08
C GLU A 219 -6.54 -14.02 -30.32
N ASP A 220 -6.16 -13.68 -31.55
CA ASP A 220 -4.78 -13.32 -31.88
C ASP A 220 -4.33 -12.05 -31.13
N GLN A 221 -5.20 -11.04 -31.04
CA GLN A 221 -4.94 -9.82 -30.28
C GLN A 221 -4.84 -10.12 -28.78
N ARG A 222 -5.79 -10.90 -28.23
CA ARG A 222 -5.77 -11.34 -26.82
C ARG A 222 -4.48 -12.08 -26.49
N PHE A 223 -4.06 -13.01 -27.35
CA PHE A 223 -2.87 -13.83 -27.15
C PHE A 223 -1.57 -13.01 -27.27
N ASP A 224 -1.54 -11.98 -28.11
CA ASP A 224 -0.41 -11.04 -28.17
C ASP A 224 -0.28 -10.21 -26.89
N ILE A 225 -1.40 -9.69 -26.36
CA ILE A 225 -1.40 -8.97 -25.09
C ILE A 225 -0.86 -9.85 -23.95
N ILE A 226 -1.36 -11.08 -23.82
CA ILE A 226 -0.99 -11.97 -22.71
C ILE A 226 0.51 -12.32 -22.71
N ARG A 227 1.10 -12.52 -23.89
CA ARG A 227 2.53 -12.89 -23.99
C ARG A 227 3.48 -11.73 -23.74
N HIS A 228 3.02 -10.49 -23.90
CA HIS A 228 3.89 -9.32 -23.86
C HIS A 228 3.59 -8.35 -22.72
N ALA A 229 2.50 -8.53 -21.96
CA ALA A 229 2.11 -7.68 -20.83
C ALA A 229 3.12 -7.65 -19.68
N CYS A 230 3.85 -8.75 -19.46
CA CYS A 230 4.87 -8.87 -18.43
C CYS A 230 6.20 -9.28 -19.07
N ASN A 231 7.07 -8.31 -19.34
CA ASN A 231 8.28 -8.50 -20.15
C ASN A 231 9.57 -8.74 -19.34
N GLY A 232 9.47 -8.98 -18.03
CA GLY A 232 10.65 -9.19 -17.19
C GLY A 232 10.36 -9.20 -15.68
N GLN A 233 11.41 -8.89 -14.91
CA GLN A 233 11.36 -8.81 -13.45
C GLN A 233 10.78 -7.49 -12.94
N GLY A 234 10.15 -7.53 -11.76
CA GLY A 234 9.61 -6.36 -11.06
C GLY A 234 8.11 -6.45 -10.78
N ALA A 235 7.64 -5.58 -9.88
CA ALA A 235 6.23 -5.50 -9.51
C ALA A 235 5.37 -4.84 -10.59
N CYS A 236 4.05 -4.96 -10.49
CA CYS A 236 3.09 -4.35 -11.42
C CYS A 236 3.34 -2.85 -11.64
N GLY A 237 3.39 -2.41 -12.91
CA GLY A 237 3.94 -1.10 -13.31
C GLY A 237 3.14 0.15 -12.91
N GLY A 238 1.82 0.05 -12.79
CA GLY A 238 0.96 1.16 -12.39
C GLY A 238 1.05 1.49 -10.90
N MET A 239 0.31 2.51 -10.47
CA MET A 239 0.14 2.88 -9.06
C MET A 239 -0.86 1.94 -8.34
N TYR A 240 -0.59 0.64 -8.45
CA TYR A 240 -1.27 -0.42 -7.69
C TYR A 240 -0.66 -0.53 -6.28
N THR A 241 -1.04 -1.54 -5.50
CA THR A 241 -0.60 -1.65 -4.10
C THR A 241 0.92 -1.67 -3.98
N ALA A 242 1.64 -2.42 -4.83
CA ALA A 242 3.09 -2.51 -4.73
C ALA A 242 3.80 -1.14 -4.82
N ASN A 243 3.56 -0.39 -5.90
CA ASN A 243 4.15 0.93 -6.07
C ASN A 243 3.57 1.97 -5.08
N THR A 244 2.28 1.87 -4.72
CA THR A 244 1.68 2.73 -3.69
C THR A 244 2.39 2.56 -2.35
N MET A 245 2.58 1.32 -1.91
CA MET A 245 3.25 1.02 -0.64
C MET A 245 4.74 1.35 -0.71
N ALA A 246 5.42 1.06 -1.81
CA ALA A 246 6.82 1.43 -1.97
C ALA A 246 7.01 2.96 -1.84
N THR A 247 6.22 3.75 -2.57
CA THR A 247 6.26 5.22 -2.51
C THR A 247 5.88 5.74 -1.12
N ALA A 248 4.85 5.17 -0.49
CA ALA A 248 4.46 5.54 0.87
C ALA A 248 5.57 5.24 1.89
N ILE A 249 6.24 4.09 1.80
CA ILE A 249 7.30 3.68 2.73
C ILE A 249 8.58 4.51 2.54
N GLU A 250 8.94 4.84 1.30
CA GLU A 250 10.01 5.82 1.04
C GLU A 250 9.65 7.20 1.62
N THR A 251 8.40 7.64 1.45
CA THR A 251 7.90 8.90 2.02
C THR A 251 7.95 8.89 3.54
N MET A 252 7.62 7.78 4.19
CA MET A 252 7.77 7.63 5.65
C MET A 252 9.24 7.61 6.10
N GLY A 253 10.18 7.46 5.17
CA GLY A 253 11.61 7.46 5.47
C GLY A 253 12.17 6.08 5.80
N MET A 254 11.45 4.98 5.54
CA MET A 254 11.90 3.60 5.81
C MET A 254 12.65 2.96 4.64
N SER A 255 12.84 3.69 3.55
CA SER A 255 13.66 3.30 2.40
C SER A 255 14.61 4.43 2.00
N LEU A 256 15.70 4.07 1.32
CA LEU A 256 16.61 5.07 0.76
C LEU A 256 15.91 5.89 -0.34
N PRO A 257 16.23 7.19 -0.50
CA PRO A 257 15.68 8.01 -1.58
C PRO A 257 15.87 7.36 -2.96
N GLY A 258 14.78 7.26 -3.72
CA GLY A 258 14.73 6.64 -5.04
C GLY A 258 14.30 5.17 -5.05
N SER A 259 14.29 4.48 -3.90
CA SER A 259 14.00 3.05 -3.78
C SER A 259 12.71 2.64 -4.48
N SER A 260 11.64 3.40 -4.27
CA SER A 260 10.30 3.13 -4.79
C SER A 260 10.15 3.34 -6.29
N SER A 261 11.00 4.19 -6.88
CA SER A 261 10.94 4.54 -8.30
C SER A 261 12.01 3.87 -9.16
N ASN A 262 13.06 3.27 -8.58
CA ASN A 262 14.08 2.55 -9.34
C ASN A 262 13.50 1.26 -9.97
N PRO A 263 13.46 1.11 -11.31
CA PRO A 263 12.98 -0.11 -11.96
C PRO A 263 13.81 -1.33 -11.55
N ALA A 264 13.18 -2.50 -11.53
CA ALA A 264 13.79 -3.73 -11.03
C ALA A 264 15.05 -4.16 -11.82
N ASN A 265 15.12 -3.81 -13.10
CA ASN A 265 16.26 -4.10 -13.98
C ASN A 265 17.26 -2.93 -14.12
N SER A 266 17.08 -1.84 -13.36
CA SER A 266 17.92 -0.65 -13.48
C SER A 266 19.26 -0.80 -12.74
N GLN A 267 20.29 -0.13 -13.25
CA GLN A 267 21.56 -0.01 -12.53
C GLN A 267 21.40 0.72 -11.18
N ALA A 268 20.47 1.68 -11.10
CA ALA A 268 20.16 2.39 -9.88
C ALA A 268 19.72 1.44 -8.74
N LYS A 269 18.91 0.41 -9.04
CA LYS A 269 18.51 -0.61 -8.07
C LYS A 269 19.69 -1.41 -7.53
N MET A 270 20.65 -1.75 -8.39
CA MET A 270 21.86 -2.47 -7.98
C MET A 270 22.76 -1.61 -7.08
N LEU A 271 22.91 -0.33 -7.40
CA LEU A 271 23.68 0.63 -6.60
C LEU A 271 23.03 0.88 -5.23
N GLU A 272 21.70 0.97 -5.19
CA GLU A 272 20.94 1.07 -3.94
C GLU A 272 21.17 -0.14 -3.03
N CYS A 273 21.14 -1.36 -3.57
CA CYS A 273 21.41 -2.58 -2.79
C CYS A 273 22.80 -2.54 -2.13
N LEU A 274 23.82 -2.06 -2.86
CA LEU A 274 25.17 -1.89 -2.31
C LEU A 274 25.21 -0.77 -1.24
N ALA A 275 24.48 0.32 -1.46
CA ALA A 275 24.43 1.46 -0.53
C ALA A 275 23.72 1.12 0.79
N ALA A 276 22.80 0.15 0.79
CA ALA A 276 22.05 -0.29 1.97
C ALA A 276 22.96 -0.71 3.14
N GLY A 277 24.14 -1.27 2.87
CA GLY A 277 25.11 -1.65 3.90
C GLY A 277 25.68 -0.45 4.68
N GLY A 278 25.99 0.64 3.98
CA GLY A 278 26.43 1.88 4.64
C GLY A 278 25.31 2.53 5.45
N ALA A 279 24.09 2.53 4.90
CA ALA A 279 22.92 3.07 5.59
C ALA A 279 22.59 2.30 6.88
N ILE A 280 22.55 0.96 6.83
CA ILE A 280 22.24 0.17 8.04
C ILE A 280 23.32 0.31 9.12
N LYS A 281 24.60 0.47 8.72
CA LYS A 281 25.69 0.77 9.67
C LYS A 281 25.46 2.10 10.37
N ASN A 282 25.03 3.12 9.63
CA ASN A 282 24.71 4.43 10.21
C ASN A 282 23.55 4.31 11.22
N LEU A 283 22.49 3.58 10.88
CA LEU A 283 21.36 3.35 11.79
C LEU A 283 21.78 2.59 13.06
N LEU A 284 22.69 1.61 12.95
CA LEU A 284 23.27 0.91 14.10
C LEU A 284 24.08 1.85 15.00
N LYS A 285 24.92 2.71 14.41
CA LYS A 285 25.74 3.69 15.15
C LYS A 285 24.87 4.67 15.94
N GLU A 286 23.87 5.22 15.29
CA GLU A 286 22.97 6.22 15.87
C GLU A 286 21.81 5.59 16.65
N ASP A 287 21.72 4.25 16.69
CA ASP A 287 20.58 3.48 17.23
C ASP A 287 19.22 4.01 16.76
N ILE A 288 19.14 4.37 15.47
CA ILE A 288 17.91 4.83 14.84
C ILE A 288 17.04 3.61 14.54
N ARG A 289 15.84 3.58 15.13
CA ARG A 289 14.92 2.45 15.05
C ARG A 289 13.64 2.80 14.28
N PRO A 290 12.88 1.80 13.82
CA PRO A 290 11.60 2.02 13.14
C PRO A 290 10.66 2.95 13.89
N SER A 291 10.54 2.83 15.22
CA SER A 291 9.69 3.71 16.04
C SER A 291 10.13 5.19 16.05
N ASP A 292 11.39 5.48 15.72
CA ASP A 292 11.90 6.86 15.59
C ASP A 292 11.55 7.51 14.24
N ILE A 293 11.33 6.68 13.22
CA ILE A 293 11.07 7.09 11.84
C ILE A 293 9.56 7.10 11.58
N LEU A 294 8.87 6.02 11.97
CA LEU A 294 7.43 5.81 11.79
C LEU A 294 6.63 6.62 12.83
N THR A 295 6.67 7.93 12.69
CA THR A 295 5.92 8.88 13.52
C THR A 295 4.57 9.21 12.91
N ARG A 296 3.67 9.84 13.69
CA ARG A 296 2.38 10.32 13.17
C ARG A 296 2.55 11.23 11.94
N GLN A 297 3.59 12.07 11.92
CA GLN A 297 3.89 12.92 10.78
C GLN A 297 4.33 12.13 9.53
N ALA A 298 5.03 11.01 9.71
CA ALA A 298 5.39 10.11 8.61
C ALA A 298 4.17 9.48 7.96
N PHE A 299 3.21 9.01 8.76
CA PHE A 299 1.94 8.51 8.21
C PHE A 299 1.14 9.62 7.52
N GLU A 300 1.10 10.84 8.06
CA GLU A 300 0.46 11.98 7.42
C GLU A 300 1.06 12.28 6.04
N ASN A 301 2.39 12.37 5.95
CA ASN A 301 3.10 12.57 4.69
C ASN A 301 2.83 11.43 3.69
N ALA A 302 2.80 10.19 4.16
CA ALA A 302 2.47 9.03 3.31
C ALA A 302 1.05 9.12 2.75
N MET A 303 0.06 9.47 3.57
CA MET A 303 -1.33 9.67 3.12
C MET A 303 -1.44 10.80 2.10
N VAL A 304 -0.72 11.92 2.30
CA VAL A 304 -0.66 13.01 1.32
C VAL A 304 -0.15 12.51 -0.03
N VAL A 305 0.98 11.78 -0.05
CA VAL A 305 1.56 11.27 -1.29
C VAL A 305 0.67 10.21 -1.96
N ILE A 306 -0.03 9.39 -1.19
CA ILE A 306 -1.02 8.44 -1.72
C ILE A 306 -2.14 9.18 -2.45
N SER A 307 -2.68 10.26 -1.86
CA SER A 307 -3.72 11.07 -2.50
C SER A 307 -3.22 11.78 -3.75
N ILE A 308 -2.00 12.35 -3.70
CA ILE A 308 -1.36 13.02 -4.85
C ILE A 308 -1.19 12.05 -6.03
N THR A 309 -0.81 10.80 -5.75
CA THR A 309 -0.43 9.82 -6.77
C THR A 309 -1.57 8.92 -7.26
N GLY A 310 -2.77 8.99 -6.68
CA GLY A 310 -3.86 8.11 -7.09
C GLY A 310 -3.76 6.69 -6.54
N GLY A 311 -3.08 6.51 -5.39
CA GLY A 311 -2.70 5.23 -4.81
C GLY A 311 -3.83 4.24 -4.51
N SER A 312 -3.47 2.98 -4.31
CA SER A 312 -4.41 1.88 -4.03
C SER A 312 -5.21 2.08 -2.74
N THR A 313 -6.48 1.68 -2.72
CA THR A 313 -7.34 1.61 -1.52
C THR A 313 -6.76 0.65 -0.47
N ASN A 314 -6.00 -0.37 -0.89
CA ASN A 314 -5.29 -1.28 0.02
C ASN A 314 -4.30 -0.55 0.95
N ALA A 315 -3.82 0.64 0.57
CA ALA A 315 -2.92 1.42 1.42
C ALA A 315 -3.58 1.84 2.74
N VAL A 316 -4.91 1.99 2.78
CA VAL A 316 -5.66 2.25 4.02
C VAL A 316 -5.44 1.11 5.02
N LEU A 317 -5.63 -0.15 4.58
CA LEU A 317 -5.43 -1.33 5.43
C LEU A 317 -3.98 -1.44 5.91
N HIS A 318 -3.06 -1.20 4.99
CA HIS A 318 -1.64 -1.43 5.22
C HIS A 318 -1.01 -0.39 6.14
N LEU A 319 -1.31 0.90 5.96
CA LEU A 319 -0.79 1.94 6.84
C LEU A 319 -1.39 1.86 8.24
N ILE A 320 -2.66 1.46 8.39
CA ILE A 320 -3.26 1.22 9.73
C ILE A 320 -2.52 0.08 10.43
N ALA A 321 -2.29 -1.04 9.75
CA ALA A 321 -1.54 -2.16 10.32
C ALA A 321 -0.07 -1.83 10.63
N ILE A 322 0.59 -1.02 9.79
CA ILE A 322 1.95 -0.55 10.06
C ILE A 322 1.97 0.39 11.28
N ALA A 323 0.99 1.30 11.41
CA ALA A 323 0.88 2.18 12.57
C ALA A 323 0.69 1.38 13.86
N ASP A 324 -0.20 0.38 13.85
CA ASP A 324 -0.43 -0.53 14.98
C ASP A 324 0.86 -1.24 15.42
N SER A 325 1.69 -1.69 14.47
CA SER A 325 2.95 -2.37 14.75
C SER A 325 4.00 -1.54 15.51
N VAL A 326 3.85 -0.21 15.52
CA VAL A 326 4.70 0.72 16.29
C VAL A 326 3.95 1.41 17.44
N GLY A 327 2.76 0.91 17.78
CA GLY A 327 1.93 1.44 18.87
C GLY A 327 1.28 2.79 18.57
N LEU A 328 1.12 3.15 17.30
CA LEU A 328 0.44 4.37 16.87
C LEU A 328 -0.98 4.09 16.41
N LYS A 329 -1.92 4.94 16.82
CA LYS A 329 -3.29 4.91 16.32
C LYS A 329 -3.39 5.70 15.00
N LEU A 330 -3.78 4.99 13.94
CA LEU A 330 -4.19 5.55 12.66
C LEU A 330 -5.58 4.98 12.32
N THR A 331 -6.48 5.80 11.80
CA THR A 331 -7.87 5.43 11.55
C THR A 331 -8.26 5.75 10.12
N ILE A 332 -9.36 5.17 9.63
CA ILE A 332 -9.90 5.52 8.31
C ILE A 332 -10.30 7.00 8.22
N ASP A 333 -10.72 7.63 9.32
CA ASP A 333 -11.10 9.04 9.33
C ASP A 333 -9.89 9.97 9.07
N ASP A 334 -8.68 9.53 9.42
CA ASP A 334 -7.45 10.25 9.10
C ASP A 334 -7.21 10.32 7.58
N PHE A 335 -7.56 9.26 6.84
CA PHE A 335 -7.50 9.26 5.37
C PHE A 335 -8.52 10.21 4.76
N GLN A 336 -9.73 10.27 5.32
CA GLN A 336 -10.75 11.21 4.82
C GLN A 336 -10.27 12.65 5.02
N ALA A 337 -9.76 12.99 6.20
CA ALA A 337 -9.24 14.32 6.50
C ALA A 337 -8.12 14.76 5.54
N VAL A 338 -7.26 13.83 5.12
CA VAL A 338 -6.24 14.08 4.07
C VAL A 338 -6.88 14.20 2.70
N SER A 339 -7.81 13.31 2.34
CA SER A 339 -8.48 13.32 1.05
C SER A 339 -9.25 14.62 0.79
N ASP A 340 -9.90 15.18 1.82
CA ASP A 340 -10.66 16.43 1.71
C ASP A 340 -9.80 17.64 1.33
N ARG A 341 -8.51 17.62 1.70
CA ARG A 341 -7.60 18.76 1.57
C ARG A 341 -6.51 18.59 0.50
N ILE A 342 -6.24 17.36 0.05
CA ILE A 342 -5.16 17.05 -0.88
C ILE A 342 -5.73 16.67 -2.25
N PRO A 343 -5.32 17.34 -3.35
CA PRO A 343 -5.80 17.01 -4.69
C PRO A 343 -5.15 15.73 -5.25
N LEU A 344 -5.76 15.18 -6.29
CA LEU A 344 -5.14 14.18 -7.17
C LEU A 344 -4.37 14.89 -8.28
N LEU A 345 -3.05 14.65 -8.39
CA LEU A 345 -2.20 15.29 -9.40
C LEU A 345 -1.60 14.34 -10.43
N ALA A 346 -1.30 13.09 -10.05
CA ALA A 346 -0.55 12.20 -10.93
C ALA A 346 -1.46 11.50 -11.96
N ASP A 347 -1.09 11.61 -13.23
CA ASP A 347 -1.74 10.91 -14.35
C ASP A 347 -1.19 9.49 -14.50
N LEU A 348 -1.29 8.69 -13.42
CA LEU A 348 -0.76 7.33 -13.38
C LEU A 348 -1.86 6.29 -13.53
N LYS A 349 -1.56 5.21 -14.25
CA LYS A 349 -2.37 4.00 -14.27
C LYS A 349 -2.63 3.55 -12.83
N PRO A 350 -3.86 3.11 -12.52
CA PRO A 350 -4.92 2.78 -13.47
C PRO A 350 -5.85 3.94 -13.83
N SER A 351 -5.83 5.07 -13.12
CA SER A 351 -6.75 6.19 -13.38
C SER A 351 -6.30 7.11 -14.51
N GLY A 352 -5.00 7.06 -14.81
CA GLY A 352 -4.30 7.85 -15.80
C GLY A 352 -3.53 7.02 -16.81
N LYS A 353 -2.59 7.66 -17.52
CA LYS A 353 -1.88 7.08 -18.66
C LYS A 353 -0.54 6.43 -18.33
N TYR A 354 0.24 7.06 -17.45
CA TYR A 354 1.66 6.74 -17.22
C TYR A 354 1.86 5.64 -16.17
N VAL A 355 3.07 5.08 -16.07
CA VAL A 355 3.47 4.06 -15.09
C VAL A 355 4.64 4.54 -14.23
N MET A 356 5.04 3.77 -13.22
CA MET A 356 6.15 4.12 -12.32
C MET A 356 7.49 4.27 -13.05
N ALA A 357 7.70 3.55 -14.16
CA ALA A 357 8.88 3.72 -15.00
C ALA A 357 8.96 5.15 -15.58
N ASP A 358 7.83 5.76 -15.95
CA ASP A 358 7.81 7.14 -16.46
C ASP A 358 8.15 8.15 -15.34
N ILE A 359 7.75 7.86 -14.09
CA ILE A 359 8.13 8.66 -12.91
C ILE A 359 9.64 8.62 -12.70
N HIS A 360 10.28 7.45 -12.85
CA HIS A 360 11.74 7.32 -12.77
C HIS A 360 12.45 8.28 -13.73
N ASP A 361 12.01 8.29 -14.99
CA ASP A 361 12.64 9.06 -16.06
C ASP A 361 12.63 10.57 -15.78
N ILE A 362 11.57 11.07 -15.15
CA ILE A 362 11.43 12.49 -14.78
C ILE A 362 12.05 12.86 -13.42
N GLY A 363 12.63 11.92 -12.67
CA GLY A 363 13.32 12.21 -11.39
C GLY A 363 12.95 11.31 -10.22
N GLY A 364 11.98 10.42 -10.40
CA GLY A 364 11.56 9.47 -9.40
C GLY A 364 10.79 10.10 -8.25
N THR A 365 10.55 9.28 -7.23
CA THR A 365 9.90 9.69 -5.98
C THR A 365 10.64 10.85 -5.29
N PRO A 366 11.98 10.94 -5.27
CA PRO A 366 12.66 12.09 -4.67
C PRO A 366 12.23 13.44 -5.27
N SER A 367 12.14 13.56 -6.60
CA SER A 367 11.69 14.79 -7.25
C SER A 367 10.23 15.11 -6.92
N LEU A 368 9.37 14.08 -6.79
CA LEU A 368 7.99 14.24 -6.32
C LEU A 368 7.94 14.82 -4.90
N LEU A 369 8.68 14.24 -3.96
CA LEU A 369 8.68 14.70 -2.57
C LEU A 369 9.26 16.11 -2.44
N LYS A 370 10.30 16.45 -3.24
CA LYS A 370 10.86 17.81 -3.28
C LYS A 370 9.82 18.82 -3.77
N PHE A 371 9.09 18.49 -4.84
CA PHE A 371 8.00 19.32 -5.35
C PHE A 371 6.94 19.55 -4.27
N LEU A 372 6.44 18.49 -3.63
CA LEU A 372 5.39 18.61 -2.61
C LEU A 372 5.85 19.36 -1.36
N LEU A 373 7.13 19.24 -0.97
CA LEU A 373 7.72 20.02 0.11
C LEU A 373 7.78 21.51 -0.23
N LYS A 374 8.14 21.87 -1.48
CA LYS A 374 8.16 23.25 -1.96
C LYS A 374 6.78 23.88 -1.99
N GLU A 375 5.76 23.10 -2.36
CA GLU A 375 4.35 23.53 -2.34
C GLU A 375 3.74 23.54 -0.93
N GLY A 376 4.50 23.16 0.11
CA GLY A 376 4.05 23.16 1.50
C GLY A 376 3.03 22.08 1.85
N LEU A 377 2.95 21.00 1.05
CA LEU A 377 2.04 19.88 1.30
C LEU A 377 2.62 18.80 2.21
N LEU A 378 3.94 18.76 2.36
CA LEU A 378 4.65 17.82 3.23
C LEU A 378 5.39 18.54 4.35
N ASP A 379 5.51 17.87 5.49
CA ASP A 379 6.46 18.26 6.54
C ASP A 379 7.78 17.49 6.35
N GLY A 380 8.87 18.21 6.12
CA GLY A 380 10.18 17.62 5.89
C GLY A 380 11.01 17.33 7.15
N SER A 381 10.49 17.58 8.36
CA SER A 381 11.26 17.49 9.62
C SER A 381 11.48 16.07 10.14
N GLN A 382 10.72 15.10 9.64
CA GLN A 382 10.82 13.70 10.06
C GLN A 382 12.18 13.08 9.72
N LEU A 383 12.65 12.19 10.60
CA LEU A 383 13.87 11.39 10.40
C LEU A 383 13.65 10.30 9.34
N THR A 384 14.72 9.84 8.71
CA THR A 384 14.70 8.74 7.73
C THR A 384 15.84 7.75 7.95
N VAL A 385 15.84 6.65 7.21
CA VAL A 385 16.89 5.61 7.22
C VAL A 385 18.27 6.10 6.77
N THR A 386 18.39 7.33 6.25
CA THR A 386 19.70 7.94 5.97
C THR A 386 20.34 8.53 7.23
N GLY A 387 19.60 8.64 8.34
CA GLY A 387 19.97 9.40 9.53
C GLY A 387 19.76 10.90 9.41
N LYS A 388 19.24 11.37 8.26
CA LYS A 388 18.86 12.76 8.01
C LYS A 388 17.35 12.91 7.97
N THR A 389 16.90 14.15 8.07
CA THR A 389 15.50 14.50 7.85
C THR A 389 15.10 14.33 6.38
N LEU A 390 13.80 14.19 6.12
CA LEU A 390 13.28 14.15 4.75
C LEU A 390 13.71 15.39 3.97
N LYS A 391 13.65 16.58 4.58
CA LYS A 391 14.06 17.84 3.94
C LYS A 391 15.53 17.81 3.51
N GLU A 392 16.43 17.41 4.40
CA GLU A 392 17.87 17.34 4.12
C GLU A 392 18.20 16.34 2.99
N ASN A 393 17.49 15.22 2.92
CA ASN A 393 17.65 14.26 1.83
C ASN A 393 17.27 14.85 0.46
N LEU A 394 16.35 15.82 0.43
CA LEU A 394 15.78 16.38 -0.80
C LEU A 394 16.46 17.66 -1.29
N GLU A 395 17.39 18.25 -0.52
CA GLU A 395 18.04 19.53 -0.85
C GLU A 395 18.71 19.51 -2.23
N ASN A 396 19.45 18.43 -2.52
CA ASN A 396 20.24 18.28 -3.75
C ASN A 396 19.55 17.42 -4.82
N VAL A 397 18.30 17.03 -4.60
CA VAL A 397 17.51 16.29 -5.59
C VAL A 397 17.11 17.24 -6.72
N ARG A 398 17.15 16.76 -7.97
CA ARG A 398 16.73 17.57 -9.12
C ARG A 398 15.24 17.89 -9.05
N ASP A 399 14.85 19.06 -9.52
CA ASP A 399 13.44 19.36 -9.76
C ASP A 399 12.93 18.53 -10.95
N PHE A 400 11.61 18.42 -11.07
CA PHE A 400 11.01 17.86 -12.28
C PHE A 400 11.37 18.68 -13.52
N PRO A 401 11.50 18.04 -14.71
CA PRO A 401 11.50 18.75 -15.98
C PRO A 401 10.26 19.65 -16.08
N SER A 402 10.42 20.91 -16.48
CA SER A 402 9.31 21.89 -16.46
C SER A 402 8.18 21.55 -17.43
N ASP A 403 8.44 20.73 -18.43
CA ASP A 403 7.53 20.31 -19.50
C ASP A 403 6.91 18.92 -19.28
N GLN A 404 7.25 18.24 -18.17
CA GLN A 404 6.64 16.95 -17.84
C GLN A 404 5.12 17.09 -17.63
N LYS A 405 4.37 16.04 -18.01
CA LYS A 405 2.90 16.04 -17.99
C LYS A 405 2.29 15.06 -17.00
N ILE A 406 3.13 14.33 -16.26
CA ILE A 406 2.73 13.22 -15.40
C ILE A 406 2.19 13.75 -14.07
N ILE A 407 2.92 14.66 -13.42
CA ILE A 407 2.50 15.31 -12.18
C ILE A 407 1.92 16.68 -12.51
N ARG A 408 0.61 16.82 -12.39
CA ARG A 408 -0.09 18.08 -12.69
C ARG A 408 0.26 19.17 -11.66
N PRO A 409 0.28 20.46 -12.05
CA PRO A 409 0.44 21.54 -11.09
C PRO A 409 -0.79 21.67 -10.18
N LEU A 410 -0.63 22.24 -8.98
CA LEU A 410 -1.74 22.46 -8.04
C LEU A 410 -2.83 23.38 -8.58
N SER A 411 -2.51 24.24 -9.55
CA SER A 411 -3.48 25.10 -10.23
C SER A 411 -4.38 24.36 -11.21
N GLU A 412 -3.99 23.15 -11.65
CA GLU A 412 -4.73 22.36 -12.64
C GLU A 412 -4.74 20.86 -12.29
N PRO A 413 -5.26 20.50 -11.09
CA PRO A 413 -5.27 19.13 -10.61
C PRO A 413 -6.22 18.26 -11.45
N LEU A 414 -6.02 16.93 -11.42
CA LEU A 414 -6.96 15.99 -12.04
C LEU A 414 -8.28 15.94 -11.27
N LYS A 415 -8.20 16.08 -9.93
CA LYS A 415 -9.33 16.23 -9.01
C LYS A 415 -8.90 17.15 -7.87
N THR A 416 -9.77 18.07 -7.45
CA THR A 416 -9.48 19.05 -6.40
C THR A 416 -9.37 18.44 -5.00
N THR A 417 -9.92 17.24 -4.81
CA THR A 417 -9.78 16.40 -3.62
C THR A 417 -9.15 15.05 -3.98
N GLY A 418 -8.85 14.25 -2.97
CA GLY A 418 -8.29 12.92 -3.13
C GLY A 418 -9.30 11.94 -3.75
N HIS A 419 -8.79 10.88 -4.36
CA HIS A 419 -9.63 9.83 -4.94
C HIS A 419 -10.11 8.82 -3.89
N LEU A 420 -9.40 8.64 -2.78
CA LEU A 420 -9.84 7.77 -1.69
C LEU A 420 -10.97 8.45 -0.92
N GLN A 421 -12.12 7.80 -0.83
CA GLN A 421 -13.26 8.29 -0.06
C GLN A 421 -13.66 7.26 0.97
N ILE A 422 -13.90 7.71 2.19
CA ILE A 422 -14.36 6.91 3.33
C ILE A 422 -15.85 7.15 3.46
N LEU A 423 -16.65 6.14 3.13
CA LEU A 423 -18.11 6.25 3.21
C LEU A 423 -18.62 5.55 4.47
N ARG A 424 -19.66 6.11 5.09
CA ARG A 424 -20.42 5.51 6.20
C ARG A 424 -21.90 5.44 5.82
N GLY A 425 -22.74 4.89 6.68
CA GLY A 425 -24.19 4.87 6.43
C GLY A 425 -24.82 3.56 6.88
N SER A 426 -26.08 3.34 6.51
CA SER A 426 -26.82 2.17 6.97
C SER A 426 -26.24 0.84 6.51
N LEU A 427 -25.47 0.81 5.41
CA LEU A 427 -24.77 -0.40 4.95
C LEU A 427 -23.36 -0.59 5.51
N ALA A 428 -22.67 0.50 5.84
CA ALA A 428 -21.28 0.49 6.32
C ALA A 428 -21.11 1.33 7.60
N PRO A 429 -21.74 0.96 8.72
CA PRO A 429 -21.66 1.75 9.95
C PRO A 429 -20.22 1.83 10.50
N GLY A 430 -19.43 0.77 10.32
CA GLY A 430 -18.00 0.75 10.65
C GLY A 430 -17.11 1.48 9.63
N GLY A 431 -17.67 1.88 8.49
CA GLY A 431 -16.99 2.55 7.40
C GLY A 431 -16.61 1.60 6.27
N CYS A 432 -16.30 2.17 5.12
CA CYS A 432 -15.82 1.47 3.93
C CYS A 432 -14.95 2.40 3.08
N VAL A 433 -14.27 1.85 2.08
CA VAL A 433 -13.33 2.62 1.25
C VAL A 433 -13.72 2.51 -0.22
N GLY A 434 -13.91 3.67 -0.85
CA GLY A 434 -14.13 3.80 -2.29
C GLY A 434 -12.97 4.50 -2.99
N LYS A 435 -12.71 4.13 -4.24
CA LYS A 435 -11.87 4.92 -5.16
C LYS A 435 -12.78 5.67 -6.11
N ILE A 436 -12.95 6.97 -5.87
CA ILE A 436 -13.90 7.83 -6.57
C ILE A 436 -13.15 8.95 -7.29
N THR A 437 -13.02 8.82 -8.61
CA THR A 437 -12.26 9.79 -9.43
C THR A 437 -13.09 11.01 -9.83
N GLY A 438 -14.41 10.92 -9.70
CA GLY A 438 -15.38 11.94 -10.12
C GLY A 438 -15.79 11.84 -11.59
N LYS A 439 -15.07 11.07 -12.42
CA LYS A 439 -15.43 10.81 -13.83
C LYS A 439 -16.69 9.96 -13.96
N GLU A 440 -16.98 9.17 -12.93
CA GLU A 440 -18.13 8.29 -12.79
C GLU A 440 -19.41 9.01 -12.32
N GLY A 441 -19.30 10.28 -11.92
CA GLY A 441 -20.34 11.03 -11.20
C GLY A 441 -20.10 10.98 -9.68
N THR A 442 -20.93 11.69 -8.92
CA THR A 442 -20.81 11.78 -7.46
C THR A 442 -21.85 10.96 -6.70
N ILE A 443 -22.96 10.60 -7.34
CA ILE A 443 -24.05 9.82 -6.75
C ILE A 443 -24.44 8.67 -7.68
N PHE A 444 -24.68 7.50 -7.11
CA PHE A 444 -25.22 6.33 -7.81
C PHE A 444 -26.33 5.68 -6.98
N THR A 445 -27.54 5.59 -7.56
CA THR A 445 -28.66 4.85 -6.97
C THR A 445 -29.08 3.74 -7.94
N GLY A 446 -29.22 2.51 -7.44
CA GLY A 446 -29.61 1.35 -8.24
C GLY A 446 -30.21 0.23 -7.41
N LYS A 447 -30.74 -0.78 -8.10
CA LYS A 447 -31.31 -1.97 -7.46
C LYS A 447 -30.21 -2.99 -7.15
N ALA A 448 -30.27 -3.57 -5.95
CA ALA A 448 -29.31 -4.54 -5.47
C ALA A 448 -29.43 -5.86 -6.25
N LYS A 449 -28.28 -6.43 -6.61
CA LYS A 449 -28.16 -7.81 -7.09
C LYS A 449 -27.07 -8.51 -6.30
N CYS A 450 -27.45 -9.47 -5.48
CA CYS A 450 -26.62 -10.06 -4.44
C CYS A 450 -25.95 -11.36 -4.90
N TYR A 451 -24.67 -11.50 -4.56
CA TYR A 451 -23.86 -12.68 -4.82
C TYR A 451 -23.03 -13.02 -3.58
N ASP A 452 -23.01 -14.31 -3.20
CA ASP A 452 -22.26 -14.80 -2.03
C ASP A 452 -20.83 -15.25 -2.39
N ALA A 453 -20.41 -15.02 -3.64
CA ALA A 453 -19.09 -15.33 -4.18
C ALA A 453 -18.82 -14.58 -5.48
N GLU A 454 -17.54 -14.27 -5.74
CA GLU A 454 -17.05 -13.67 -6.99
C GLU A 454 -17.49 -14.46 -8.24
N ASP A 455 -17.34 -15.78 -8.22
CA ASP A 455 -17.64 -16.65 -9.36
C ASP A 455 -19.11 -16.57 -9.80
N ALA A 456 -20.04 -16.43 -8.84
CA ALA A 456 -21.47 -16.35 -9.12
C ALA A 456 -21.82 -15.07 -9.91
N PHE A 457 -21.16 -13.96 -9.58
CA PHE A 457 -21.31 -12.70 -10.33
C PHE A 457 -20.76 -12.83 -11.75
N ILE A 458 -19.57 -13.40 -11.92
CA ILE A 458 -18.97 -13.59 -13.25
C ILE A 458 -19.89 -14.44 -14.14
N SER A 459 -20.40 -15.56 -13.64
CA SER A 459 -21.32 -16.38 -14.43
C SER A 459 -22.63 -15.68 -14.77
N ALA A 460 -23.13 -14.77 -13.92
CA ALA A 460 -24.30 -13.95 -14.25
C ALA A 460 -24.00 -12.92 -15.35
N LEU A 461 -22.81 -12.32 -15.33
CA LEU A 461 -22.33 -11.43 -16.38
C LEU A 461 -22.19 -12.15 -17.72
N GLU A 462 -21.61 -13.36 -17.73
CA GLU A 462 -21.46 -14.21 -18.92
C GLU A 462 -22.81 -14.59 -19.54
N ARG A 463 -23.86 -14.74 -18.72
CA ARG A 463 -25.24 -15.01 -19.18
C ARG A 463 -26.00 -13.76 -19.63
N GLY A 464 -25.39 -12.57 -19.56
CA GLY A 464 -26.02 -11.31 -19.94
C GLY A 464 -27.16 -10.87 -19.00
N GLU A 465 -27.12 -11.28 -17.73
CA GLU A 465 -28.16 -10.92 -16.75
C GLU A 465 -28.07 -9.44 -16.31
N ILE A 466 -26.90 -8.81 -16.48
CA ILE A 466 -26.68 -7.40 -16.19
C ILE A 466 -26.82 -6.59 -17.48
N LYS A 467 -27.81 -5.71 -17.53
CA LYS A 467 -28.19 -5.00 -18.75
C LYS A 467 -27.69 -3.56 -18.76
N LYS A 468 -27.21 -3.13 -19.93
CA LYS A 468 -26.84 -1.74 -20.19
C LYS A 468 -28.07 -0.83 -20.03
N GLY A 469 -27.88 0.31 -19.38
CA GLY A 469 -28.95 1.28 -19.06
C GLY A 469 -29.78 0.97 -17.82
N GLU A 470 -29.63 -0.20 -17.19
CA GLU A 470 -30.27 -0.53 -15.91
C GLU A 470 -29.30 -0.26 -14.75
N LYS A 471 -29.65 0.67 -13.85
CA LYS A 471 -28.82 1.00 -12.69
C LYS A 471 -28.84 -0.14 -11.67
N THR A 472 -27.73 -0.86 -11.61
CA THR A 472 -27.59 -2.05 -10.76
C THR A 472 -26.46 -1.83 -9.75
N VAL A 473 -26.75 -2.13 -8.47
CA VAL A 473 -25.72 -2.22 -7.43
C VAL A 473 -25.44 -3.69 -7.17
N VAL A 474 -24.31 -4.18 -7.69
CA VAL A 474 -23.88 -5.55 -7.48
C VAL A 474 -23.25 -5.65 -6.09
N VAL A 475 -23.81 -6.52 -5.25
CA VAL A 475 -23.37 -6.75 -3.87
C VAL A 475 -22.68 -8.10 -3.81
N ILE A 476 -21.35 -8.11 -3.65
CA ILE A 476 -20.58 -9.34 -3.47
C ILE A 476 -20.23 -9.46 -1.99
N ARG A 477 -20.80 -10.43 -1.29
CA ARG A 477 -20.68 -10.58 0.17
C ARG A 477 -20.04 -11.91 0.57
N TYR A 478 -19.66 -12.01 1.85
CA TYR A 478 -18.88 -13.13 2.40
C TYR A 478 -17.50 -13.27 1.75
N GLU A 479 -16.92 -12.14 1.35
CA GLU A 479 -15.55 -12.02 0.88
C GLU A 479 -14.71 -11.11 1.79
N GLY A 480 -15.19 -10.81 3.00
CA GLY A 480 -14.46 -10.09 4.04
C GLY A 480 -13.32 -10.89 4.69
N PRO A 481 -12.65 -10.32 5.71
CA PRO A 481 -11.53 -10.96 6.40
C PRO A 481 -11.84 -12.38 6.90
N LYS A 482 -13.02 -12.60 7.50
CA LYS A 482 -13.44 -13.90 8.02
C LYS A 482 -14.29 -14.67 7.03
N GLY A 483 -15.17 -13.99 6.29
CA GLY A 483 -16.09 -14.61 5.33
C GLY A 483 -15.38 -15.19 4.11
N GLY A 484 -14.37 -14.49 3.60
CA GLY A 484 -13.54 -14.92 2.48
C GLY A 484 -13.02 -16.35 2.69
N PRO A 485 -12.33 -16.65 3.80
CA PRO A 485 -11.51 -15.76 4.61
C PRO A 485 -10.33 -15.18 3.81
N GLY A 486 -9.61 -14.23 4.41
CA GLY A 486 -8.43 -13.61 3.80
C GLY A 486 -8.71 -12.38 2.95
N MET A 487 -9.96 -11.88 2.97
CA MET A 487 -10.39 -10.67 2.29
C MET A 487 -9.89 -10.59 0.83
N PRO A 488 -10.26 -11.55 -0.04
CA PRO A 488 -9.72 -11.63 -1.40
C PRO A 488 -9.92 -10.32 -2.19
N GLU A 489 -8.95 -10.01 -3.05
CA GLU A 489 -9.02 -8.90 -3.99
C GLU A 489 -9.70 -9.34 -5.29
N MET A 490 -10.74 -8.63 -5.69
CA MET A 490 -11.53 -8.93 -6.88
C MET A 490 -11.24 -7.91 -7.97
N LEU A 491 -10.35 -8.26 -8.90
CA LEU A 491 -10.11 -7.49 -10.14
C LEU A 491 -10.93 -8.03 -11.31
N LYS A 492 -11.24 -9.33 -11.32
CA LYS A 492 -11.94 -9.97 -12.44
C LYS A 492 -13.34 -9.36 -12.63
N PRO A 493 -14.18 -9.16 -11.59
CA PRO A 493 -15.46 -8.46 -11.70
C PRO A 493 -15.35 -7.06 -12.28
N SER A 494 -14.47 -6.23 -11.74
CA SER A 494 -14.36 -4.83 -12.12
C SER A 494 -13.82 -4.67 -13.55
N SER A 495 -12.81 -5.48 -13.93
CA SER A 495 -12.29 -5.52 -15.30
C SER A 495 -13.31 -6.06 -16.30
N ALA A 496 -14.10 -7.08 -15.92
CA ALA A 496 -15.12 -7.65 -16.80
C ALA A 496 -16.27 -6.67 -17.07
N ILE A 497 -16.73 -5.93 -16.06
CA ILE A 497 -17.72 -4.86 -16.23
C ILE A 497 -17.19 -3.77 -17.17
N MET A 498 -15.91 -3.39 -17.02
CA MET A 498 -15.30 -2.38 -17.88
C MET A 498 -15.15 -2.86 -19.32
N GLY A 499 -14.66 -4.07 -19.54
CA GLY A 499 -14.59 -4.69 -20.86
C GLY A 499 -15.96 -4.94 -21.49
N ALA A 500 -17.01 -5.07 -20.67
CA ALA A 500 -18.41 -5.14 -21.12
C ALA A 500 -19.06 -3.77 -21.41
N GLY A 501 -18.36 -2.66 -21.17
CA GLY A 501 -18.89 -1.31 -21.36
C GLY A 501 -20.00 -0.93 -20.37
N LEU A 502 -20.06 -1.59 -19.20
CA LEU A 502 -21.09 -1.43 -18.17
C LEU A 502 -20.69 -0.49 -17.02
N GLY A 503 -19.50 0.12 -17.09
CA GLY A 503 -18.93 0.91 -15.97
C GLY A 503 -19.73 2.14 -15.53
N LYS A 504 -20.73 2.60 -16.31
CA LYS A 504 -21.65 3.69 -15.93
C LYS A 504 -23.00 3.19 -15.40
N ASP A 505 -23.32 1.92 -15.61
CA ASP A 505 -24.61 1.33 -15.29
C ASP A 505 -24.55 0.42 -14.06
N VAL A 506 -23.35 0.02 -13.66
CA VAL A 506 -23.11 -0.90 -12.54
C VAL A 506 -22.19 -0.27 -11.51
N ALA A 507 -22.62 -0.29 -10.25
CA ALA A 507 -21.74 -0.10 -9.09
C ALA A 507 -21.44 -1.46 -8.45
N LEU A 508 -20.24 -1.61 -7.90
CA LEU A 508 -19.85 -2.82 -7.16
C LEU A 508 -19.59 -2.45 -5.69
N ILE A 509 -20.21 -3.20 -4.78
CA ILE A 509 -19.96 -3.08 -3.34
C ILE A 509 -19.59 -4.45 -2.74
N THR A 510 -18.68 -4.46 -1.76
CA THR A 510 -18.24 -5.71 -1.11
C THR A 510 -17.67 -5.50 0.30
N ASP A 511 -17.76 -6.54 1.13
CA ASP A 511 -17.00 -6.67 2.38
C ASP A 511 -15.53 -7.12 2.14
N GLY A 512 -15.21 -7.60 0.93
CA GLY A 512 -13.86 -7.87 0.45
C GLY A 512 -13.12 -6.63 -0.07
N ARG A 513 -12.26 -6.81 -1.08
CA ARG A 513 -11.46 -5.73 -1.69
C ARG A 513 -11.68 -5.69 -3.20
N PHE A 514 -11.76 -4.50 -3.78
CA PHE A 514 -11.59 -4.32 -5.22
C PHE A 514 -10.17 -3.93 -5.53
N SER A 515 -9.66 -4.43 -6.66
CA SER A 515 -8.32 -4.06 -7.06
C SER A 515 -8.27 -2.61 -7.53
N GLY A 516 -7.16 -1.93 -7.22
CA GLY A 516 -6.95 -0.54 -7.61
C GLY A 516 -7.06 -0.32 -9.12
N GLY A 517 -6.93 -1.37 -9.94
CA GLY A 517 -6.89 -1.41 -11.41
C GLY A 517 -8.15 -1.03 -12.19
N SER A 518 -9.20 -0.51 -11.55
CA SER A 518 -10.48 -0.23 -12.21
C SER A 518 -11.03 1.16 -11.82
N HIS A 519 -12.04 1.60 -12.55
CA HIS A 519 -12.67 2.92 -12.44
C HIS A 519 -14.14 2.73 -12.01
N GLY A 520 -14.86 3.79 -11.64
CA GLY A 520 -16.29 3.67 -11.28
C GLY A 520 -16.55 3.51 -9.79
N PHE A 521 -17.83 3.33 -9.42
CA PHE A 521 -18.26 3.14 -8.04
C PHE A 521 -17.89 1.74 -7.53
N LEU A 522 -16.65 1.59 -7.10
CA LEU A 522 -16.07 0.38 -6.54
C LEU A 522 -15.82 0.58 -5.05
N ILE A 523 -16.73 0.07 -4.21
CA ILE A 523 -16.71 0.27 -2.76
C ILE A 523 -16.34 -1.05 -2.07
N GLY A 524 -15.16 -1.10 -1.48
CA GLY A 524 -14.69 -2.26 -0.73
C GLY A 524 -14.64 -1.99 0.77
N HIS A 525 -14.18 -2.99 1.52
CA HIS A 525 -13.88 -2.86 2.94
C HIS A 525 -15.12 -2.53 3.78
N ILE A 526 -16.31 -2.97 3.38
CA ILE A 526 -17.54 -2.70 4.13
C ILE A 526 -17.48 -3.36 5.51
N VAL A 527 -17.57 -2.54 6.56
CA VAL A 527 -17.56 -2.96 7.96
C VAL A 527 -18.90 -2.67 8.65
N PRO A 528 -19.45 -3.61 9.43
CA PRO A 528 -19.00 -5.00 9.60
C PRO A 528 -19.19 -5.85 8.34
N GLU A 529 -18.35 -6.88 8.17
CA GLU A 529 -18.48 -7.83 7.07
C GLU A 529 -19.73 -8.72 7.21
N ALA A 530 -20.16 -9.37 6.13
CA ALA A 530 -21.35 -10.22 6.14
C ALA A 530 -21.21 -11.43 7.10
N GLN A 531 -20.01 -12.00 7.23
CA GLN A 531 -19.73 -13.13 8.12
C GLN A 531 -19.98 -12.80 9.61
N GLU A 532 -19.92 -11.53 9.97
CA GLU A 532 -20.14 -11.01 11.33
C GLU A 532 -21.55 -10.43 11.52
N GLY A 533 -22.45 -10.62 10.55
CA GLY A 533 -23.83 -10.11 10.61
C GLY A 533 -23.91 -8.60 10.36
N GLY A 534 -22.95 -8.05 9.60
CA GLY A 534 -23.00 -6.68 9.12
C GLY A 534 -24.19 -6.45 8.18
N PRO A 535 -24.65 -5.19 8.02
CA PRO A 535 -25.82 -4.87 7.18
C PRO A 535 -25.72 -5.39 5.74
N ILE A 536 -24.53 -5.45 5.15
CA ILE A 536 -24.30 -6.05 3.83
C ILE A 536 -24.75 -7.52 3.73
N GLY A 537 -24.71 -8.28 4.83
CA GLY A 537 -25.21 -9.65 4.91
C GLY A 537 -26.73 -9.77 4.86
N LEU A 538 -27.46 -8.65 5.04
CA LEU A 538 -28.93 -8.60 5.12
C LEU A 538 -29.59 -8.06 3.85
N VAL A 539 -28.79 -7.61 2.87
CA VAL A 539 -29.28 -7.12 1.58
C VAL A 539 -29.94 -8.26 0.80
N GLN A 540 -31.04 -7.94 0.13
CA GLN A 540 -31.81 -8.81 -0.75
C GLN A 540 -31.87 -8.21 -2.17
N ASP A 541 -32.06 -9.08 -3.16
CA ASP A 541 -32.25 -8.65 -4.55
C ASP A 541 -33.42 -7.68 -4.65
N GLY A 542 -33.21 -6.55 -5.34
CA GLY A 542 -34.22 -5.51 -5.54
C GLY A 542 -34.25 -4.41 -4.48
N ASP A 543 -33.52 -4.54 -3.37
CA ASP A 543 -33.33 -3.43 -2.44
C ASP A 543 -32.69 -2.24 -3.16
N GLU A 544 -33.11 -1.02 -2.83
CA GLU A 544 -32.47 0.17 -3.39
C GLU A 544 -31.22 0.52 -2.58
N ILE A 545 -30.11 0.80 -3.26
CA ILE A 545 -28.86 1.23 -2.63
C ILE A 545 -28.41 2.53 -3.26
N THR A 546 -28.02 3.49 -2.41
CA THR A 546 -27.46 4.78 -2.79
C THR A 546 -26.04 4.91 -2.28
N ILE A 547 -25.14 5.24 -3.21
CA ILE A 547 -23.75 5.60 -2.96
C ILE A 547 -23.64 7.10 -3.23
N ASP A 548 -23.31 7.89 -2.21
CA ASP A 548 -23.15 9.34 -2.30
C ASP A 548 -21.75 9.74 -1.84
N SER A 549 -20.92 10.15 -2.79
CA SER A 549 -19.54 10.57 -2.53
C SER A 549 -19.39 12.04 -2.14
N GLU A 550 -20.47 12.83 -2.24
CA GLU A 550 -20.49 14.20 -1.72
C GLU A 550 -20.84 14.21 -0.24
N ALA A 551 -21.81 13.38 0.17
CA ALA A 551 -22.19 13.20 1.56
C ALA A 551 -21.28 12.21 2.32
N ASN A 552 -20.42 11.46 1.61
CA ASN A 552 -19.66 10.32 2.13
C ASN A 552 -20.56 9.22 2.73
N GLU A 553 -21.63 8.89 2.00
CA GLU A 553 -22.66 7.96 2.44
C GLU A 553 -22.82 6.71 1.55
N LEU A 554 -23.13 5.58 2.19
CA LEU A 554 -23.51 4.31 1.59
C LEU A 554 -24.74 3.77 2.35
N ASN A 555 -25.91 3.93 1.74
CA ASN A 555 -27.19 3.64 2.38
C ASN A 555 -28.02 2.62 1.59
N ILE A 556 -28.79 1.82 2.32
CA ILE A 556 -29.86 0.98 1.80
C ILE A 556 -31.23 1.63 2.05
N GLY A 557 -32.11 1.61 1.06
CA GLY A 557 -33.48 2.11 1.10
C GLY A 557 -34.46 1.15 1.79
N VAL A 558 -34.01 0.45 2.84
CA VAL A 558 -34.81 -0.47 3.65
C VAL A 558 -34.93 0.10 5.07
N SER A 559 -36.11 0.00 5.67
CA SER A 559 -36.35 0.53 7.02
C SER A 559 -35.52 -0.18 8.09
N GLU A 560 -35.19 0.51 9.18
CA GLU A 560 -34.47 -0.10 10.31
C GLU A 560 -35.25 -1.27 10.93
N GLN A 561 -36.58 -1.20 10.95
CA GLN A 561 -37.44 -2.27 11.45
C GLN A 561 -37.29 -3.54 10.61
N GLU A 562 -37.34 -3.40 9.29
CA GLU A 562 -37.17 -4.53 8.37
C GLU A 562 -35.75 -5.11 8.45
N LEU A 563 -34.71 -4.27 8.50
CA LEU A 563 -33.33 -4.74 8.72
C LEU A 563 -33.18 -5.49 10.05
N ALA A 564 -33.85 -5.03 11.11
CA ALA A 564 -33.85 -5.72 12.40
C ALA A 564 -34.56 -7.08 12.34
N GLU A 565 -35.63 -7.21 11.56
CA GLU A 565 -36.31 -8.48 11.30
C GLU A 565 -35.42 -9.44 10.50
N ARG A 566 -34.80 -8.96 9.42
CA ARG A 566 -33.84 -9.75 8.62
C ARG A 566 -32.67 -10.24 9.49
N ARG A 567 -32.19 -9.40 10.42
CA ARG A 567 -31.11 -9.74 11.37
C ARG A 567 -31.50 -10.88 12.32
N LYS A 568 -32.76 -10.95 12.77
CA LYS A 568 -33.23 -12.06 13.66
C LYS A 568 -33.20 -13.42 12.96
N SER A 569 -33.42 -13.43 11.65
CA SER A 569 -33.40 -14.65 10.82
C SER A 569 -32.01 -14.99 10.30
N TRP A 570 -31.02 -14.11 10.50
CA TRP A 570 -29.66 -14.33 10.02
C TRP A 570 -28.87 -15.24 10.96
N SER A 571 -28.19 -16.22 10.38
CA SER A 571 -27.22 -17.07 11.07
C SER A 571 -25.90 -17.06 10.30
N ALA A 572 -24.80 -16.84 11.00
CA ALA A 572 -23.47 -16.90 10.40
C ALA A 572 -23.24 -18.24 9.68
N PRO A 573 -22.91 -18.24 8.38
CA PRO A 573 -22.48 -19.45 7.70
C PRO A 573 -21.24 -20.04 8.37
N PRO A 574 -21.03 -21.37 8.33
CA PRO A 574 -19.77 -21.95 8.78
C PRO A 574 -18.58 -21.36 8.01
N LEU A 575 -17.45 -21.16 8.71
CA LEU A 575 -16.21 -20.74 8.06
C LEU A 575 -15.84 -21.74 6.95
N LYS A 576 -15.42 -21.21 5.79
CA LYS A 576 -15.10 -22.03 4.61
C LYS A 576 -13.93 -22.99 4.82
N TYR A 577 -13.12 -22.79 5.87
CA TYR A 577 -11.99 -23.64 6.27
C TYR A 577 -12.10 -24.01 7.75
N SER A 578 -11.77 -25.24 8.11
CA SER A 578 -11.80 -25.76 9.49
C SER A 578 -10.42 -26.02 10.10
N LYS A 579 -9.35 -25.87 9.32
CA LYS A 579 -7.95 -26.04 9.73
C LYS A 579 -7.01 -25.27 8.79
N GLY A 580 -5.74 -25.13 9.19
CA GLY A 580 -4.70 -24.46 8.38
C GLY A 580 -4.67 -22.94 8.56
N THR A 581 -3.86 -22.25 7.75
CA THR A 581 -3.58 -20.81 7.94
C THR A 581 -4.82 -19.92 7.81
N LEU A 582 -5.72 -20.20 6.85
CA LEU A 582 -6.94 -19.41 6.69
C LEU A 582 -7.91 -19.57 7.86
N PHE A 583 -7.96 -20.75 8.48
CA PHE A 583 -8.74 -20.95 9.69
C PHE A 583 -8.16 -20.18 10.87
N LYS A 584 -6.83 -20.20 11.05
CA LYS A 584 -6.16 -19.36 12.05
C LYS A 584 -6.45 -17.87 11.80
N TYR A 585 -6.26 -17.40 10.57
CA TYR A 585 -6.52 -16.01 10.19
C TYR A 585 -7.96 -15.58 10.52
N ALA A 586 -8.96 -16.33 10.07
CA ALA A 586 -10.38 -16.02 10.33
C ALA A 586 -10.74 -15.96 11.83
N ARG A 587 -9.96 -16.60 12.70
CA ARG A 587 -10.20 -16.62 14.15
C ARG A 587 -9.63 -15.41 14.88
N PHE A 588 -8.57 -14.80 14.36
CA PHE A 588 -7.83 -13.74 15.04
C PHE A 588 -7.91 -12.38 14.34
N VAL A 589 -8.24 -12.35 13.05
CA VAL A 589 -8.25 -11.12 12.28
C VAL A 589 -9.29 -10.12 12.80
N LYS A 590 -8.88 -8.86 12.97
CA LYS A 590 -9.76 -7.71 13.19
C LYS A 590 -10.46 -7.30 11.88
N ASN A 591 -11.40 -6.37 11.95
CA ASN A 591 -12.12 -5.94 10.75
C ASN A 591 -11.24 -5.03 9.86
N ALA A 592 -11.77 -4.67 8.69
CA ALA A 592 -11.05 -3.86 7.70
C ALA A 592 -10.76 -2.42 8.15
N SER A 593 -11.61 -1.79 8.98
CA SER A 593 -11.35 -0.43 9.48
C SER A 593 -10.24 -0.38 10.53
N GLU A 594 -9.85 -1.55 11.06
CA GLU A 594 -8.72 -1.77 11.96
C GLU A 594 -7.50 -2.37 11.23
N GLY A 595 -7.47 -2.31 9.89
CA GLY A 595 -6.32 -2.75 9.10
C GLY A 595 -6.14 -4.27 8.99
N CYS A 596 -7.15 -5.06 9.37
CA CYS A 596 -7.11 -6.53 9.35
C CYS A 596 -5.91 -7.14 10.10
N VAL A 597 -5.45 -6.50 11.19
CA VAL A 597 -4.36 -7.03 12.02
C VAL A 597 -4.78 -8.32 12.72
N THR A 598 -3.82 -9.17 13.08
CA THR A 598 -4.07 -10.49 13.69
C THR A 598 -3.49 -10.67 15.09
N ASP A 599 -2.79 -9.66 15.60
CA ASP A 599 -2.03 -9.68 16.85
C ASP A 599 -2.41 -8.56 17.84
N SER A 600 -3.43 -7.75 17.52
CA SER A 600 -3.93 -6.74 18.45
C SER A 600 -4.95 -7.31 19.44
N ALA A 601 -4.81 -6.93 20.71
CA ALA A 601 -5.65 -7.40 21.82
C ALA A 601 -7.13 -7.06 21.62
#